data_AF-A0A6J7HD16-F1
#
_entry.id   AF-A0A6J7HD16-F1
#
_cell.length_a   1.000
_cell.length_b   1.000
_cell.length_c   1.000
_cell.angle_alpha   90.00
_cell.angle_beta   90.00
_cell.angle_gamma   90.00
#
_symmetry.space_group_name_H-M   'P 1'
#
loop_
_entity.id
_entity.type
_entity.pdbx_description
1 polymer ?
#
loop_
_entity_poly.entity_id
_entity_poly.type
_entity_poly.pdbx_seq_one_letter_code
_entity_poly.pdbx_strand_id
1 'polypeptide(L)'
;MAADDQTSQLAKAIQQVTASTQALIRDEIELAKLELRQKGRVITRGTVIAAAAGLFVIGALILLLFGTAFLVADLISDDHVFWGFFVVAILLLVLAAVAGALAGKAFKKAKAPVPDQALAQARVTKATFERETALTREQVREAIVHPEEERS
;
A
#
# COMPACT_ATOMS: atom_id res chain seq x y z
N MET A 1 23.51 56.28 -11.72
CA MET A 1 23.98 55.12 -12.51
C MET A 1 24.35 53.90 -11.64
N ALA A 2 24.70 54.04 -10.34
CA ALA A 2 25.09 52.92 -9.48
C ALA A 2 23.94 52.03 -8.92
N ALA A 3 22.70 52.54 -8.82
CA ALA A 3 21.56 51.76 -8.30
C ALA A 3 20.98 50.77 -9.33
N ASP A 4 21.07 51.10 -10.62
CA ASP A 4 20.61 50.26 -11.74
C ASP A 4 21.51 49.02 -11.92
N ASP A 5 22.82 49.20 -11.72
CA ASP A 5 23.81 48.11 -11.76
C ASP A 5 23.63 47.10 -10.62
N GLN A 6 23.35 47.57 -9.39
CA GLN A 6 23.07 46.67 -8.25
C GLN A 6 21.79 45.85 -8.44
N THR A 7 20.75 46.45 -9.02
CA THR A 7 19.49 45.76 -9.32
C THR A 7 19.70 44.68 -10.40
N SER A 8 20.53 44.97 -11.41
CA SER A 8 20.95 44.03 -12.45
C SER A 8 21.78 42.86 -11.91
N GLN A 9 22.71 43.13 -10.97
CA GLN A 9 23.51 42.08 -10.34
C GLN A 9 22.68 41.15 -9.44
N LEU A 10 21.72 41.70 -8.69
CA LEU A 10 20.79 40.90 -7.89
C LEU A 10 19.89 40.03 -8.77
N ALA A 11 19.37 40.58 -9.87
CA ALA A 11 18.58 39.82 -10.83
C ALA A 11 19.37 38.64 -11.43
N LYS A 12 20.65 38.86 -11.78
CA LYS A 12 21.55 37.80 -12.26
C LYS A 12 21.83 36.73 -11.20
N ALA A 13 22.03 37.11 -9.94
CA ALA A 13 22.27 36.16 -8.85
C ALA A 13 21.04 35.27 -8.59
N ILE A 14 19.84 35.86 -8.56
CA ILE A 14 18.58 35.11 -8.41
C ILE A 14 18.40 34.15 -9.58
N GLN A 15 18.68 34.61 -10.81
CA GLN A 15 18.58 33.78 -12.01
C GLN A 15 19.56 32.60 -11.96
N GLN A 16 20.80 32.84 -11.49
CA GLN A 16 21.81 31.79 -11.34
C GLN A 16 21.42 30.76 -10.27
N VAL A 17 20.97 31.19 -9.09
CA VAL A 17 20.51 30.29 -8.01
C VAL A 17 19.30 29.47 -8.47
N THR A 18 18.37 30.09 -9.18
CA THR A 18 17.19 29.41 -9.74
C THR A 18 17.62 28.34 -10.75
N ALA A 19 18.53 28.68 -11.67
CA ALA A 19 19.05 27.73 -12.65
C ALA A 19 19.79 26.56 -11.99
N SER A 20 20.62 26.81 -10.98
CA SER A 20 21.31 25.76 -10.23
C SER A 20 20.35 24.85 -9.45
N THR A 21 19.31 25.42 -8.83
CA THR A 21 18.29 24.64 -8.12
C THR A 21 17.48 23.77 -9.08
N GLN A 22 17.12 24.30 -10.25
CA GLN A 22 16.44 23.54 -11.30
C GLN A 22 17.30 22.39 -11.84
N ALA A 23 18.60 22.61 -11.99
CA ALA A 23 19.54 21.56 -12.37
C ALA A 23 19.58 20.43 -11.31
N LEU A 24 19.70 20.79 -10.02
CA LEU A 24 19.74 19.83 -8.92
C LEU A 24 18.47 18.96 -8.84
N ILE A 25 17.29 19.61 -8.95
CA ILE A 25 15.99 18.91 -8.95
C ILE A 25 15.94 17.92 -10.12
N ARG A 26 16.45 18.30 -11.29
CA ARG A 26 16.47 17.42 -12.45
C ARG A 26 17.37 16.20 -12.23
N ASP A 27 18.54 16.40 -11.63
CA ASP A 27 19.48 15.31 -11.33
C ASP A 27 18.88 14.31 -10.34
N GLU A 28 18.21 14.78 -9.27
CA GLU A 28 17.47 13.95 -8.32
C GLU A 28 16.36 13.14 -9.00
N ILE A 29 15.60 13.76 -9.91
CA ILE A 29 14.57 13.06 -10.69
C ILE A 29 15.20 12.00 -11.61
N GLU A 30 16.33 12.31 -12.26
CA GLU A 30 17.02 11.36 -13.14
C GLU A 30 17.59 10.18 -12.34
N LEU A 31 18.17 10.42 -11.16
CA LEU A 31 18.63 9.38 -10.25
C LEU A 31 17.47 8.52 -9.74
N ALA A 32 16.39 9.14 -9.27
CA ALA A 32 15.19 8.43 -8.81
C ALA A 32 14.60 7.56 -9.94
N LYS A 33 14.54 8.06 -11.17
CA LYS A 33 14.11 7.28 -12.35
C LYS A 33 15.03 6.09 -12.61
N LEU A 34 16.35 6.24 -12.47
CA LEU A 34 17.30 5.14 -12.61
C LEU A 34 17.10 4.08 -11.53
N GLU A 35 16.94 4.49 -10.28
CA GLU A 35 16.71 3.57 -9.16
C GLU A 35 15.37 2.83 -9.33
N LEU A 36 14.30 3.54 -9.73
CA LEU A 36 13.00 2.93 -10.01
C LEU A 36 13.07 1.92 -11.16
N ARG A 37 13.84 2.23 -12.22
CA ARG A 37 14.08 1.30 -13.33
C ARG A 37 14.87 0.06 -12.90
N GLN A 38 15.91 0.23 -12.08
CA GLN A 38 16.71 -0.89 -11.57
C GLN A 38 15.86 -1.80 -10.66
N LYS A 39 15.14 -1.21 -9.69
CA LYS A 39 14.21 -1.94 -8.82
C LYS A 39 13.10 -2.62 -9.63
N GLY A 40 12.51 -1.92 -10.59
CA GLY A 40 11.50 -2.45 -11.49
C GLY A 40 12.00 -3.63 -12.35
N ARG A 41 13.24 -3.58 -12.84
CA ARG A 41 13.84 -4.66 -13.64
C ARG A 41 14.01 -5.96 -12.85
N VAL A 42 14.39 -5.86 -11.58
CA VAL A 42 14.49 -7.04 -10.69
C VAL A 42 13.12 -7.63 -10.41
N ILE A 43 12.14 -6.79 -10.07
CA ILE A 43 10.76 -7.22 -9.82
C ILE A 43 10.19 -7.91 -11.06
N THR A 44 10.28 -7.28 -12.24
CA THR A 44 9.74 -7.83 -13.49
C THR A 44 10.37 -9.17 -13.88
N ARG A 45 11.70 -9.31 -13.81
CA ARG A 45 12.37 -10.58 -14.10
C ARG A 45 11.98 -11.65 -13.08
N GLY A 46 11.87 -11.27 -11.81
CA GLY A 46 11.40 -12.13 -10.73
C GLY A 46 9.98 -12.64 -11.00
N THR A 47 9.07 -11.78 -11.45
CA THR A 47 7.67 -12.15 -11.75
C THR A 47 7.57 -13.18 -12.88
N VAL A 48 8.35 -13.06 -13.95
CA VAL A 48 8.32 -14.03 -15.06
C VAL A 48 8.77 -15.41 -14.60
N ILE A 49 9.88 -15.47 -13.84
CA ILE A 49 10.41 -16.73 -13.30
C ILE A 49 9.43 -17.32 -12.29
N ALA A 50 8.87 -16.49 -11.40
CA ALA A 50 7.87 -16.93 -10.43
C ALA A 50 6.59 -17.45 -11.10
N ALA A 51 6.14 -16.81 -12.18
CA ALA A 51 4.98 -17.27 -12.95
C ALA A 51 5.26 -18.63 -13.61
N ALA A 52 6.44 -18.81 -14.22
CA ALA A 52 6.85 -20.08 -14.80
C ALA A 52 6.94 -21.18 -13.73
N ALA A 53 7.60 -20.91 -12.59
CA ALA A 53 7.67 -21.84 -11.47
C ALA A 53 6.28 -22.18 -10.92
N GLY A 54 5.38 -21.19 -10.81
CA GLY A 54 3.99 -21.39 -10.42
C GLY A 54 3.26 -22.37 -11.33
N LEU A 55 3.47 -22.29 -12.65
CA LEU A 55 2.89 -23.24 -13.60
C LEU A 55 3.38 -24.67 -13.35
N PHE A 56 4.68 -24.85 -13.09
CA PHE A 56 5.23 -26.17 -12.76
C PHE A 56 4.70 -26.72 -11.43
N VAL A 57 4.56 -25.88 -10.40
CA VAL A 57 3.98 -26.28 -9.12
C VAL A 57 2.52 -26.70 -9.30
N ILE A 58 1.73 -25.94 -10.06
CA ILE A 58 0.33 -26.29 -10.36
C ILE A 58 0.28 -27.63 -11.12
N GLY A 59 1.10 -27.81 -12.15
CA GLY A 59 1.17 -29.06 -12.91
C GLY A 59 1.56 -30.26 -12.03
N ALA A 60 2.58 -30.09 -11.18
CA ALA A 60 3.02 -31.12 -10.23
C ALA A 60 1.92 -31.48 -9.23
N LEU A 61 1.17 -30.50 -8.71
CA LEU A 61 0.05 -30.74 -7.80
C LEU A 61 -1.08 -31.51 -8.50
N ILE A 62 -1.42 -31.17 -9.74
CA ILE A 62 -2.44 -31.91 -10.52
C ILE A 62 -2.00 -33.38 -10.69
N LEU A 63 -0.76 -33.62 -11.13
CA LEU A 63 -0.24 -34.98 -11.31
C LEU A 63 -0.21 -35.75 -9.98
N LEU A 64 0.19 -35.10 -8.89
CA LEU A 64 0.21 -35.70 -7.56
C LEU A 64 -1.19 -36.10 -7.11
N LEU A 65 -2.20 -35.25 -7.31
CA LEU A 65 -3.59 -35.53 -6.94
C LEU A 65 -4.16 -36.70 -7.75
N PHE A 66 -3.94 -36.71 -9.08
CA PHE A 66 -4.36 -37.82 -9.93
C PHE A 66 -3.65 -39.11 -9.54
N GLY A 67 -2.32 -39.08 -9.39
CA GLY A 67 -1.55 -40.26 -8.98
C GLY A 67 -1.99 -40.80 -7.62
N THR A 68 -2.25 -39.92 -6.66
CA THR A 68 -2.79 -40.32 -5.34
C THR A 68 -4.18 -40.92 -5.47
N ALA A 69 -5.06 -40.35 -6.32
CA ALA A 69 -6.39 -40.91 -6.54
C ALA A 69 -6.34 -42.31 -7.15
N PHE A 70 -5.49 -42.53 -8.15
CA PHE A 70 -5.27 -43.88 -8.71
C PHE A 70 -4.68 -44.84 -7.68
N LEU A 71 -3.69 -44.40 -6.89
CA LEU A 71 -3.08 -45.21 -5.85
C LEU A 71 -4.08 -45.60 -4.76
N VAL A 72 -4.94 -44.66 -4.33
CA VAL A 72 -6.01 -44.95 -3.37
C VAL A 72 -7.03 -45.90 -3.98
N ALA A 73 -7.40 -45.70 -5.25
CA ALA A 73 -8.34 -46.59 -5.92
C ALA A 73 -7.84 -48.04 -5.95
N ASP A 74 -6.57 -48.25 -6.30
CA ASP A 74 -5.89 -49.55 -6.31
C ASP A 74 -5.92 -50.24 -4.94
N LEU A 75 -5.91 -49.46 -3.85
CA LEU A 75 -5.95 -50.00 -2.48
C LEU A 75 -7.36 -50.35 -1.98
N ILE A 76 -8.42 -49.77 -2.55
CA ILE A 76 -9.78 -49.87 -1.98
C ILE A 76 -10.82 -50.47 -2.93
N SER A 77 -10.50 -50.64 -4.21
CA SER A 77 -11.47 -51.06 -5.21
C SER A 77 -10.80 -51.68 -6.44
N ASP A 78 -11.10 -52.95 -6.71
CA ASP A 78 -10.56 -53.68 -7.88
C ASP A 78 -11.24 -53.28 -9.21
N ASP A 79 -12.54 -52.94 -9.20
CA ASP A 79 -13.32 -52.72 -10.43
C ASP A 79 -13.62 -51.25 -10.77
N HIS A 80 -13.45 -50.34 -9.80
CA HIS A 80 -13.99 -48.98 -9.87
C HIS A 80 -13.02 -47.89 -9.43
N VAL A 81 -12.20 -47.44 -10.37
CA VAL A 81 -11.15 -46.43 -10.14
C VAL A 81 -11.68 -45.09 -9.61
N PHE A 82 -12.93 -44.73 -9.93
CA PHE A 82 -13.49 -43.44 -9.54
C PHE A 82 -13.60 -43.25 -8.01
N TRP A 83 -13.63 -44.33 -7.22
CA TRP A 83 -13.71 -44.22 -5.76
C TRP A 83 -12.49 -43.55 -5.14
N GLY A 84 -11.28 -43.79 -5.67
CA GLY A 84 -10.08 -43.13 -5.18
C GLY A 84 -10.13 -41.61 -5.36
N PHE A 85 -10.74 -41.12 -6.45
CA PHE A 85 -10.95 -39.69 -6.68
C PHE A 85 -11.93 -39.08 -5.66
N PHE A 86 -13.03 -39.77 -5.32
CA PHE A 86 -13.96 -39.29 -4.30
C PHE A 86 -13.32 -39.23 -2.91
N VAL A 87 -12.51 -40.23 -2.54
CA VAL A 87 -11.80 -40.24 -1.26
C VAL A 87 -10.83 -39.07 -1.17
N VAL A 88 -9.99 -38.86 -2.20
CA VAL A 88 -9.06 -37.74 -2.24
C VAL A 88 -9.81 -36.39 -2.23
N ALA A 89 -10.93 -36.28 -2.94
CA ALA A 89 -11.75 -35.07 -2.93
C ALA A 89 -12.31 -34.75 -1.53
N ILE A 90 -12.85 -35.75 -0.83
CA ILE A 90 -13.36 -35.59 0.55
C ILE A 90 -12.22 -35.17 1.49
N LEU A 91 -11.06 -35.82 1.40
CA LEU A 91 -9.88 -35.46 2.20
C LEU A 91 -9.50 -33.98 2.00
N LEU A 92 -9.43 -33.52 0.74
CA LEU A 92 -9.12 -32.13 0.42
C LEU A 92 -10.17 -31.16 0.94
N LEU A 93 -11.47 -31.50 0.86
CA LEU A 93 -12.54 -30.67 1.40
C LEU A 93 -12.44 -30.53 2.93
N VAL A 94 -12.10 -31.62 3.63
CA VAL A 94 -11.87 -31.58 5.09
C VAL A 94 -10.68 -30.68 5.41
N LEU A 95 -9.55 -30.85 4.72
CA LEU A 95 -8.37 -30.00 4.89
C LEU A 95 -8.68 -28.53 4.58
N ALA A 96 -9.43 -28.25 3.52
CA ALA A 96 -9.85 -26.90 3.14
C ALA A 96 -10.78 -26.29 4.18
N ALA A 97 -11.73 -27.04 4.75
CA ALA A 97 -12.60 -26.58 5.81
C ALA A 97 -11.82 -26.23 7.09
N VAL A 98 -10.85 -27.07 7.48
CA VAL A 98 -9.97 -26.82 8.63
C VAL A 98 -9.10 -25.58 8.38
N ALA A 99 -8.41 -25.52 7.24
CA ALA A 99 -7.57 -24.39 6.88
C ALA A 99 -8.37 -23.09 6.79
N GLY A 100 -9.56 -23.12 6.17
CA GLY A 100 -10.47 -21.99 6.08
C GLY A 100 -10.98 -21.53 7.45
N ALA A 101 -11.28 -22.46 8.37
CA ALA A 101 -11.66 -22.13 9.73
C ALA A 101 -10.50 -21.49 10.51
N LEU A 102 -9.28 -22.01 10.37
CA LEU A 102 -8.08 -21.44 10.99
C LEU A 102 -7.76 -20.05 10.44
N ALA A 103 -7.80 -19.89 9.11
CA ALA A 103 -7.63 -18.60 8.45
C ALA A 103 -8.71 -17.61 8.90
N GLY A 104 -9.97 -18.02 8.96
CA GLY A 104 -11.08 -17.21 9.47
C GLY A 104 -10.86 -16.76 10.91
N LYS A 105 -10.33 -17.63 11.78
CA LYS A 105 -9.93 -17.28 13.15
C LYS A 105 -8.77 -16.28 13.17
N ALA A 106 -7.76 -16.48 12.33
CA ALA A 106 -6.62 -15.57 12.20
C ALA A 106 -7.05 -14.18 11.70
N PHE A 107 -7.89 -14.12 10.66
CA PHE A 107 -8.44 -12.86 10.14
C PHE A 107 -9.34 -12.15 11.14
N LYS A 108 -10.13 -12.88 11.94
CA LYS A 108 -10.91 -12.29 13.03
C LYS A 108 -10.03 -11.69 14.12
N LYS A 109 -8.90 -12.33 14.44
CA LYS A 109 -7.88 -11.78 15.35
C LYS A 109 -7.11 -10.60 14.74
N ALA A 110 -6.98 -10.58 13.41
CA ALA A 110 -6.29 -9.52 12.66
C ALA A 110 -7.19 -8.32 12.31
N LYS A 111 -8.52 -8.39 12.52
CA LYS A 111 -9.36 -7.17 12.57
C LYS A 111 -8.77 -6.28 13.66
N ALA A 112 -8.19 -5.18 13.20
CA ALA A 112 -7.02 -4.55 13.79
C ALA A 112 -7.13 -4.26 15.30
N PRO A 113 -6.03 -4.39 16.07
CA PRO A 113 -5.78 -3.43 17.12
C PRO A 113 -5.61 -2.11 16.37
N VAL A 114 -6.69 -1.35 16.20
CA VAL A 114 -6.54 0.04 15.78
C VAL A 114 -5.60 0.63 16.83
N PRO A 115 -4.41 1.14 16.46
CA PRO A 115 -3.42 1.51 17.46
C PRO A 115 -4.10 2.53 18.37
N ASP A 116 -4.36 2.18 19.63
CA ASP A 116 -5.15 3.02 20.53
C ASP A 116 -4.54 4.43 20.61
N GLN A 117 -3.22 4.49 20.47
CA GLN A 117 -2.44 5.72 20.38
C GLN A 117 -2.71 6.53 19.10
N ALA A 118 -2.82 5.89 17.92
CA ALA A 118 -3.14 6.58 16.66
C ALA A 118 -4.58 7.11 16.67
N LEU A 119 -5.52 6.35 17.26
CA LEU A 119 -6.89 6.83 17.47
C LEU A 119 -6.96 7.97 18.49
N ALA A 120 -6.20 7.88 19.58
CA ALA A 120 -6.12 8.93 20.59
C ALA A 120 -5.57 10.23 19.99
N GLN A 121 -4.48 10.15 19.21
CA GLN A 121 -3.90 11.30 18.52
C GLN A 121 -4.88 11.91 17.51
N ALA A 122 -5.56 11.09 16.70
CA ALA A 122 -6.56 11.58 15.76
C ALA A 122 -7.72 12.31 16.46
N ARG A 123 -8.16 11.83 17.63
CA ARG A 123 -9.20 12.48 18.45
C ARG A 123 -8.73 13.83 19.02
N VAL A 124 -7.50 13.90 19.51
CA VAL A 124 -6.90 15.15 20.01
C VAL A 124 -6.80 16.17 18.88
N THR A 125 -6.30 15.78 17.71
CA THR A 125 -6.20 16.64 16.53
C THR A 125 -7.58 17.19 16.11
N LYS A 126 -8.61 16.33 16.07
CA LYS A 126 -9.98 16.76 15.77
C LYS A 126 -10.51 17.78 16.78
N ALA A 127 -10.28 17.55 18.07
CA ALA A 127 -10.70 18.46 19.14
C ALA A 127 -9.99 19.81 19.07
N THR A 128 -8.71 19.85 18.68
CA THR A 128 -7.97 21.10 18.47
C THR A 128 -8.55 21.90 17.32
N PHE A 129 -8.85 21.27 16.18
CA PHE A 129 -9.47 21.95 15.04
C PHE A 129 -10.87 22.47 15.33
N GLU A 130 -11.69 21.71 16.09
CA GLU A 130 -13.02 22.15 16.51
C GLU A 130 -12.96 23.38 17.44
N ARG A 131 -11.95 23.45 18.32
CA ARG A 131 -11.71 24.65 19.16
C ARG A 131 -11.26 25.84 18.33
N GLU A 132 -10.31 25.65 17.42
CA GLU A 132 -9.78 26.72 16.58
C GLU A 132 -10.85 27.29 15.63
N THR A 133 -11.72 26.42 15.10
CA THR A 133 -12.87 26.86 14.29
C THR A 133 -13.95 27.57 15.12
N ALA A 134 -14.19 27.15 16.37
CA ALA A 134 -15.12 27.84 17.26
C ALA A 134 -14.62 29.25 17.62
N LEU A 135 -13.33 29.39 17.95
CA LEU A 135 -12.70 30.68 18.26
C LEU A 135 -12.67 31.61 17.04
N THR A 136 -12.29 31.09 15.88
CA THR A 136 -12.34 31.85 14.61
C THR A 136 -13.77 32.31 14.30
N ARG A 137 -14.77 31.48 14.55
CA ARG A 137 -16.19 31.84 14.35
C ARG A 137 -16.65 32.94 15.31
N GLU A 138 -16.15 32.93 16.53
CA GLU A 138 -16.46 33.94 17.55
C GLU A 138 -15.78 35.27 17.23
N GLN A 139 -14.50 35.26 16.84
CA GLN A 139 -13.78 36.45 16.36
C GLN A 139 -14.43 37.08 15.13
N VAL A 140 -14.86 36.25 14.16
CA VAL A 140 -15.58 36.73 12.98
C VAL A 140 -16.95 37.31 13.36
N ARG A 141 -17.66 36.71 14.33
CA ARG A 141 -18.93 37.25 14.85
C ARG A 141 -18.72 38.61 15.52
N GLU A 142 -17.69 38.74 16.36
CA GLU A 142 -17.37 39.98 17.08
C GLU A 142 -17.00 41.10 16.11
N ALA A 143 -16.14 40.83 15.12
CA ALA A 143 -15.78 41.78 14.08
C ALA A 143 -16.95 42.21 13.18
N ILE A 144 -17.96 41.35 13.00
CA ILE A 144 -19.18 41.68 12.24
C ILE A 144 -20.20 42.46 13.10
N VAL A 145 -20.29 42.17 14.40
CA VAL A 145 -21.27 42.78 15.31
C VAL A 145 -20.80 44.14 15.86
N HIS A 146 -19.49 44.34 16.05
CA HIS A 146 -18.89 45.57 16.58
C HIS A 146 -17.79 46.16 15.66
N PRO A 147 -18.09 46.58 14.41
CA PRO A 147 -17.08 47.05 13.46
C PRO A 147 -16.52 48.46 13.74
N GLU A 148 -17.10 49.23 14.66
CA GLU A 148 -16.87 50.69 14.78
C GLU A 148 -16.01 51.11 15.99
N GLU A 149 -15.71 50.23 16.96
CA GLU A 149 -14.96 50.62 18.17
C GLU A 149 -13.43 50.64 18.00
N GLU A 150 -12.87 50.00 16.96
CA GLU A 150 -11.41 50.01 16.69
C GLU A 150 -10.93 51.19 15.80
N ARG A 151 -11.84 52.05 15.32
CA ARG A 151 -11.50 53.17 14.40
C ARG A 151 -11.39 54.56 15.05
N SER A 152 -11.52 54.67 16.38
CA SER A 152 -11.37 55.94 17.11
C SER A 152 -10.02 56.08 17.80
#